data_AF-A0A5K0Y209-F1
#
_entry.id   AF-A0A5K0Y209-F1
#
_cell.length_a   1.000
_cell.length_b   1.000
_cell.length_c   1.000
_cell.angle_alpha   90.00
_cell.angle_beta   90.00
_cell.angle_gamma   90.00
#
_symmetry.space_group_name_H-M   'P 1'
#
loop_
_entity.id
_entity.type
_entity.pdbx_description
1 polymer ?
#
loop_
_entity_poly.entity_id
_entity_poly.type
_entity_poly.pdbx_seq_one_letter_code
_entity_poly.pdbx_strand_id
1 'polypeptide(L)'
;VKNNGVSIFLMQSGMLGTLLALWDVLPLFTNTGWGESSNLAFLKKHMGAKFEPRPEPWVSNISVADIHSGDFLAISKIRGRWGGFETLEKWVSGAYAGHTAICLKDSEGNLWVGESGHENEK
;
A
#
# COMPACT_ATOMS: atom_id res chain seq x y z
N VAL A 1 8.44 1.50 -29.10
CA VAL A 1 7.05 1.16 -28.71
C VAL A 1 6.25 0.48 -29.83
N LYS A 2 5.89 1.15 -30.93
CA LYS A 2 4.96 0.57 -31.94
C LYS A 2 5.46 -0.65 -32.74
N ASN A 3 6.77 -0.91 -32.84
CA ASN A 3 7.28 -2.09 -33.58
C ASN A 3 7.89 -3.19 -32.69
N ASN A 4 8.53 -2.83 -31.57
CA ASN A 4 9.27 -3.79 -30.72
C ASN A 4 8.78 -3.82 -29.25
N GLY A 5 7.71 -3.10 -28.91
CA GLY A 5 7.13 -3.08 -27.54
C GLY A 5 7.96 -2.38 -26.45
N VAL A 6 9.24 -2.09 -26.68
CA VAL A 6 10.09 -1.47 -25.65
C VAL A 6 10.03 0.06 -25.70
N SER A 7 9.95 0.67 -24.51
CA SER A 7 10.13 2.10 -24.26
C SER A 7 11.23 2.26 -23.21
N ILE A 8 12.26 3.04 -23.50
CA ILE A 8 13.39 3.30 -22.60
C ILE A 8 13.22 4.71 -22.04
N PHE A 9 13.11 4.81 -20.72
CA PHE A 9 13.05 6.08 -20.01
C PHE A 9 14.42 6.37 -19.40
N LEU A 10 15.14 7.33 -19.95
CA LEU A 10 16.37 7.83 -19.36
C LEU A 10 16.00 8.84 -18.27
N MET A 11 15.97 8.42 -17.01
CA MET A 11 15.88 9.37 -15.90
C MET A 11 17.23 10.07 -15.77
N GLN A 12 17.28 11.37 -16.09
CA GLN A 12 18.43 12.23 -15.84
C GLN A 12 18.59 12.50 -14.33
N SER A 13 18.88 11.46 -13.56
CA SER A 13 19.28 11.58 -12.17
C SER A 13 20.80 11.51 -12.11
N GLY A 14 21.46 12.64 -11.83
CA GLY A 14 22.88 12.62 -11.47
C GLY A 14 23.10 11.87 -10.14
N MET A 15 24.35 11.52 -9.81
CA MET A 15 24.66 10.76 -8.58
C MET A 15 24.06 11.39 -7.31
N LEU A 16 24.07 12.72 -7.22
CA LEU A 16 23.49 13.45 -6.08
C LEU A 16 21.97 13.24 -5.98
N GLY A 17 21.25 13.30 -7.10
CA GLY A 17 19.80 13.06 -7.14
C GLY A 17 19.45 11.64 -6.69
N THR A 18 20.24 10.66 -7.13
CA THR A 18 20.06 9.26 -6.72
C THR A 18 20.30 9.06 -5.22
N LEU A 19 21.33 9.69 -4.65
CA LEU A 19 21.59 9.63 -3.21
C LEU A 19 20.47 10.28 -2.39
N LEU A 20 19.96 11.43 -2.84
CA LEU A 20 18.82 12.10 -2.20
C LEU A 20 17.56 11.23 -2.26
N ALA A 21 17.30 10.57 -3.40
CA ALA A 21 16.17 9.65 -3.54
C ALA A 21 16.30 8.44 -2.62
N LEU A 22 17.49 7.85 -2.50
CA LEU A 22 17.74 6.76 -1.55
C LEU A 22 17.50 7.19 -0.10
N TRP A 23 17.91 8.40 0.28
CA TRP A 23 17.65 8.92 1.62
C TRP A 23 16.14 9.02 1.94
N ASP A 24 15.33 9.40 0.96
CA ASP A 24 13.87 9.53 1.12
C ASP A 24 13.16 8.16 1.15
N VAL A 25 13.72 7.15 0.47
CA VAL A 25 13.05 5.87 0.20
C VAL A 25 13.51 4.74 1.14
N LEU A 26 14.79 4.68 1.52
CA LEU A 26 15.32 3.60 2.38
C LEU A 26 14.61 3.48 3.74
N PRO A 27 14.27 4.58 4.45
CA PRO A 27 13.57 4.50 5.73
C PRO A 27 12.22 3.77 5.66
N LEU A 28 11.54 3.86 4.51
CA LEU A 28 10.18 3.36 4.29
C LEU A 28 10.06 1.85 4.55
N PHE A 29 11.14 1.10 4.32
CA PHE A 29 11.14 -0.36 4.40
C PHE A 29 11.48 -0.91 5.78
N THR A 30 11.81 -0.04 6.75
CA THR A 30 12.17 -0.49 8.10
C THR A 30 10.93 -0.87 8.92
N ASN A 31 10.99 -1.98 9.65
CA ASN A 31 9.89 -2.43 10.51
C ASN A 31 9.93 -1.81 11.91
N THR A 32 10.07 -0.49 11.97
CA THR A 32 10.21 0.27 13.23
C THR A 32 9.21 1.43 13.27
N GLY A 33 9.03 2.06 14.44
CA GLY A 33 8.24 3.29 14.54
C GLY A 33 8.83 4.46 13.75
N TRP A 34 10.17 4.46 13.54
CA TRP A 34 10.82 5.40 12.64
C TRP A 34 10.42 5.16 11.18
N GLY A 35 10.38 3.90 10.74
CA GLY A 35 9.90 3.52 9.42
C GLY A 35 8.45 3.93 9.21
N GLU A 36 7.59 3.66 10.20
CA GLU A 36 6.19 4.08 10.19
C GLU A 36 6.04 5.60 10.04
N SER A 37 6.74 6.37 10.89
CA SER A 37 6.74 7.83 10.84
C SER A 37 7.30 8.35 9.51
N SER A 38 8.29 7.67 8.93
CA SER A 38 8.89 8.01 7.64
C SER A 38 7.90 7.79 6.49
N ASN A 39 7.11 6.71 6.51
CA ASN A 39 6.05 6.48 5.52
C ASN A 39 5.00 7.60 5.57
N LEU A 40 4.55 7.98 6.77
CA LEU A 40 3.61 9.09 6.96
C LEU A 40 4.17 10.42 6.45
N ALA A 41 5.43 10.72 6.80
CA ALA A 41 6.12 11.93 6.35
C ALA A 41 6.30 11.97 4.83
N PHE A 42 6.63 10.84 4.22
CA PHE A 42 6.78 10.70 2.77
C PHE A 42 5.47 11.01 2.04
N LEU A 43 4.36 10.38 2.45
CA LEU A 43 3.04 10.61 1.85
C LEU A 43 2.59 12.06 2.04
N LYS A 44 2.85 12.65 3.21
CA LYS A 44 2.57 14.07 3.45
C LYS A 44 3.38 14.99 2.54
N LYS A 45 4.67 14.71 2.37
CA LYS A 45 5.60 15.51 1.55
C LYS A 45 5.27 15.42 0.07
N HIS A 46 5.03 14.22 -0.44
CA HIS A 46 4.93 13.95 -1.88
C HIS A 46 3.51 13.92 -2.42
N MET A 47 2.52 13.63 -1.57
CA MET A 47 1.10 13.60 -1.96
C MET A 47 0.26 14.67 -1.28
N GLY A 48 0.79 15.36 -0.26
CA GLY A 48 -0.03 16.24 0.60
C GLY A 48 -1.04 15.48 1.46
N ALA A 49 -0.97 14.14 1.51
CA ALA A 49 -1.93 13.30 2.22
C ALA A 49 -1.56 13.20 3.72
N LYS A 50 -2.57 13.27 4.59
CA LYS A 50 -2.41 13.07 6.03
C LYS A 50 -3.16 11.83 6.46
N PHE A 51 -2.51 10.98 7.25
CA PHE A 51 -3.09 9.79 7.84
C PHE A 51 -2.99 9.96 9.35
N GLU A 52 -4.12 10.26 9.97
CA GLU A 52 -4.20 10.48 11.42
C GLU A 52 -4.80 9.24 12.08
N PRO A 53 -4.30 8.80 13.25
CA PRO A 53 -4.89 7.72 14.01
C PRO A 53 -6.36 8.02 14.34
N ARG A 54 -7.23 7.03 14.18
CA ARG A 54 -8.63 7.15 14.62
C ARG A 54 -8.66 7.26 16.16
N PRO A 55 -9.57 8.04 16.76
CA PRO A 55 -9.82 7.98 18.19
C PRO A 55 -10.17 6.55 18.64
N GLU A 56 -9.67 6.15 19.81
CA GLU A 56 -9.98 4.85 20.40
C GLU A 56 -11.42 4.82 20.97
N PRO A 57 -12.10 3.66 20.96
CA PRO A 57 -11.60 2.36 20.50
C PRO A 57 -11.68 2.19 18.97
N TRP A 58 -10.71 1.48 18.38
CA TRP A 58 -10.69 1.16 16.95
C TRP A 58 -11.64 0.02 16.59
N VAL A 59 -12.92 0.19 16.90
CA VAL A 59 -13.97 -0.77 16.59
C VAL A 59 -14.82 -0.20 15.47
N SER A 60 -15.07 -1.03 14.45
CA SER A 60 -16.10 -0.75 13.46
C SER A 60 -17.29 -1.64 13.78
N ASN A 61 -18.51 -1.10 13.77
CA ASN A 61 -19.72 -1.88 13.99
C ASN A 61 -20.14 -2.56 12.68
N ILE A 62 -19.32 -3.52 12.22
CA ILE A 62 -19.53 -4.29 11.00
C ILE A 62 -19.51 -5.78 11.38
N SER A 63 -20.58 -6.49 11.05
CA SER A 63 -20.70 -7.93 11.22
C SER A 63 -20.44 -8.66 9.90
N VAL A 64 -20.20 -9.97 9.98
CA VAL A 64 -20.10 -10.82 8.78
C VAL A 64 -21.40 -10.84 7.95
N ALA A 65 -22.54 -10.56 8.58
CA ALA A 65 -23.83 -10.46 7.90
C ALA A 65 -23.93 -9.21 7.01
N ASP A 66 -23.23 -8.13 7.37
CA ASP A 66 -23.23 -6.87 6.61
C ASP A 66 -22.36 -6.92 5.35
N ILE A 67 -21.46 -7.91 5.27
CA ILE A 67 -20.53 -8.08 4.14
C ILE A 67 -21.19 -8.92 3.05
N HIS A 68 -21.05 -8.48 1.80
CA HIS A 68 -21.55 -9.15 0.60
C HIS A 68 -20.41 -9.60 -0.31
N SER A 69 -20.65 -10.67 -1.08
CA SER A 69 -19.74 -11.06 -2.16
C SER A 69 -19.59 -9.90 -3.15
N GLY A 70 -18.36 -9.45 -3.39
CA GLY A 70 -18.08 -8.28 -4.22
C GLY A 70 -17.63 -7.04 -3.43
N ASP A 71 -17.78 -7.04 -2.10
CA ASP A 71 -17.28 -5.94 -1.27
C ASP A 71 -15.75 -5.89 -1.33
N PHE A 72 -15.20 -4.68 -1.51
CA PHE A 72 -13.77 -4.45 -1.54
C PHE A 72 -13.23 -4.08 -0.16
N LEU A 73 -12.13 -4.73 0.22
CA LEU A 73 -11.27 -4.31 1.32
C LEU A 73 -10.17 -3.41 0.75
N ALA A 74 -10.16 -2.14 1.14
CA ALA A 74 -9.06 -1.23 0.85
C ALA A 74 -8.19 -1.08 2.10
N ILE A 75 -6.94 -1.52 2.00
CA ILE A 75 -6.01 -1.59 3.13
C ILE A 75 -4.80 -0.71 2.82
N SER A 76 -4.24 -0.09 3.86
CA SER A 76 -2.96 0.57 3.75
C SER A 76 -2.04 0.19 4.89
N LYS A 77 -0.96 -0.51 4.54
CA LYS A 77 0.18 -0.74 5.42
C LYS A 77 1.10 0.48 5.32
N ILE A 78 1.63 0.89 6.47
CA ILE A 78 2.53 2.04 6.59
C ILE A 78 3.84 1.69 7.29
N ARG A 79 4.10 0.39 7.52
CA ARG A 79 5.29 -0.07 8.24
C ARG A 79 5.88 -1.35 7.65
N GLY A 80 7.20 -1.49 7.76
CA GLY A 80 7.93 -2.66 7.29
C GLY A 80 8.04 -2.74 5.78
N ARG A 81 8.54 -3.87 5.27
CA ARG A 81 8.81 -4.07 3.84
C ARG A 81 7.60 -3.76 2.96
N TRP A 82 6.45 -4.34 3.28
CA TRP A 82 5.22 -4.15 2.51
C TRP A 82 4.64 -2.74 2.68
N GLY A 83 4.74 -2.13 3.86
CA GLY A 83 4.34 -0.73 4.05
C GLY A 83 5.15 0.23 3.18
N GLY A 84 6.46 -0.02 3.01
CA GLY A 84 7.29 0.76 2.09
C GLY A 84 6.85 0.65 0.64
N PHE A 85 6.59 -0.58 0.16
CA PHE A 85 6.05 -0.79 -1.19
C PHE A 85 4.70 -0.11 -1.39
N GLU A 86 3.75 -0.34 -0.47
CA GLU A 86 2.42 0.27 -0.51
C GLU A 86 2.47 1.80 -0.46
N THR A 87 3.44 2.40 0.25
CA THR A 87 3.66 3.85 0.25
C THR A 87 4.11 4.38 -1.10
N LEU A 88 5.04 3.68 -1.78
CA LEU A 88 5.47 4.06 -3.12
C LEU A 88 4.35 3.86 -4.16
N GLU A 89 3.56 2.79 -4.03
CA GLU A 89 2.40 2.52 -4.88
C GLU A 89 1.34 3.61 -4.74
N LYS A 90 0.99 4.01 -3.50
CA LYS A 90 0.11 5.15 -3.22
C LYS A 90 0.63 6.43 -3.88
N TRP A 91 1.93 6.72 -3.75
CA TRP A 91 2.53 7.91 -4.35
C TRP A 91 2.43 7.90 -5.88
N VAL A 92 2.80 6.80 -6.53
CA VAL A 92 2.84 6.75 -8.00
C VAL A 92 1.45 6.71 -8.62
N SER A 93 0.46 6.14 -7.92
CA SER A 93 -0.92 6.00 -8.38
C SER A 93 -1.83 7.16 -7.97
N GLY A 94 -1.46 7.93 -6.95
CA GLY A 94 -2.34 8.90 -6.30
C GLY A 94 -3.41 8.27 -5.39
N ALA A 95 -3.33 6.96 -5.12
CA ALA A 95 -4.29 6.25 -4.27
C ALA A 95 -4.02 6.45 -2.77
N TYR A 96 -5.05 6.28 -1.95
CA TYR A 96 -4.93 6.34 -0.48
C TYR A 96 -4.79 4.96 0.18
N ALA A 97 -5.08 3.89 -0.56
CA ALA A 97 -4.87 2.50 -0.17
C ALA A 97 -3.72 1.89 -0.98
N GLY A 98 -2.95 1.01 -0.35
CA GLY A 98 -1.84 0.31 -1.00
C GLY A 98 -2.19 -1.11 -1.42
N HIS A 99 -3.25 -1.70 -0.86
CA HIS A 99 -3.67 -3.05 -1.19
C HIS A 99 -5.19 -3.15 -1.28
N THR A 100 -5.69 -3.98 -2.18
CA THR A 100 -7.11 -4.29 -2.30
C THR A 100 -7.34 -5.78 -2.31
N ALA A 101 -8.39 -6.21 -1.62
CA ALA A 101 -8.89 -7.58 -1.67
C ALA A 101 -10.41 -7.58 -1.84
N ILE A 102 -10.98 -8.73 -2.20
CA ILE A 102 -12.42 -8.90 -2.40
C ILE A 102 -12.98 -9.89 -1.38
N CYS A 103 -14.10 -9.53 -0.76
CA CYS A 103 -14.87 -10.42 0.09
C CYS A 103 -15.75 -11.33 -0.78
N LEU A 104 -15.79 -12.62 -0.46
CA LEU A 104 -16.60 -13.62 -1.16
C LEU A 104 -17.28 -14.52 -0.13
N LYS A 105 -18.54 -14.86 -0.35
CA LYS A 105 -19.24 -15.92 0.38
C LYS A 105 -19.34 -17.18 -0.46
N ASP A 106 -19.04 -18.32 0.15
CA ASP A 106 -19.28 -19.62 -0.47
C ASP A 106 -20.77 -20.02 -0.38
N SER A 107 -21.12 -21.19 -0.91
CA SER A 107 -22.49 -21.71 -0.90
C SER A 107 -23.03 -22.04 0.49
N GLU A 108 -22.15 -22.20 1.49
CA GLU A 108 -22.52 -22.45 2.88
C GLU A 108 -22.65 -21.14 3.69
N GLY A 109 -22.27 -20.01 3.09
CA GLY A 109 -22.32 -18.69 3.69
C GLY A 109 -21.06 -18.28 4.45
N ASN A 110 -19.98 -19.08 4.39
CA ASN A 110 -18.70 -18.71 5.01
C ASN A 110 -18.04 -17.56 4.24
N LEU A 111 -17.43 -16.64 4.97
CA LEU A 111 -16.75 -15.47 4.40
C LEU A 111 -15.28 -15.78 4.12
N TRP A 112 -14.86 -15.47 2.89
CA TRP A 112 -13.51 -15.60 2.38
C TRP A 112 -13.01 -14.24 1.89
N VAL A 113 -11.69 -14.04 1.93
CA VAL A 113 -11.01 -12.88 1.34
C VAL A 113 -10.15 -13.38 0.19
N GLY A 114 -10.53 -13.01 -1.04
CA GLY A 114 -9.72 -13.23 -2.23
C GLY A 114 -8.72 -12.10 -2.41
N GLU A 115 -7.44 -12.41 -2.47
CA GLU A 115 -6.39 -11.43 -2.74
C GLU A 115 -5.32 -12.01 -3.68
N SER A 116 -4.57 -11.12 -4.33
CA SER A 116 -3.32 -11.50 -4.98
C SER A 116 -2.19 -11.40 -3.96
N GLY A 117 -1.57 -12.53 -3.63
CA GLY A 117 -0.55 -12.62 -2.60
C GLY A 117 0.41 -13.79 -2.83
N HIS A 118 1.41 -13.91 -1.96
CA HIS A 118 2.29 -15.07 -1.94
C HIS A 118 1.54 -16.21 -1.25
N GLU A 119 1.39 -17.37 -1.92
CA GLU A 119 0.81 -18.55 -1.28
C GLU A 119 1.64 -18.94 -0.04
N ASN A 120 0.95 -19.27 1.04
CA ASN A 120 1.58 -19.70 2.28
C ASN A 120 2.10 -21.14 2.21
N GLU A 121 1.64 -21.94 1.25
CA GLU A 121 2.03 -23.34 1.07
C GLU A 121 2.60 -23.55 -0.34
N LYS A 122 3.69 -24.31 -0.42
CA LYS A 122 4.31 -24.77 -1.67
C LYS A 122 4.13 -26.28 -1.81
#